data_AF-A0A9D8MWZ2-F1
#
_entry.id   AF-A0A9D8MWZ2-F1
#
_cell.length_a   1.000
_cell.length_b   1.000
_cell.length_c   1.000
_cell.angle_alpha   90.00
_cell.angle_beta   90.00
_cell.angle_gamma   90.00
#
_symmetry.space_group_name_H-M   'P 1'
#
loop_
_entity.id
_entity.type
_entity.pdbx_description
1 polymer ?
#
loop_
_entity_poly.entity_id
_entity_poly.type
_entity_poly.pdbx_seq_one_letter_code
_entity_poly.pdbx_strand_id
1 'polypeptide(L)'
;MNKVYLDYQSSTPVLPEVLEAMLPWFRDYYGNASALHELGIRSKKALTRAREQFAAAIHAAEPEEIIFTSCGTEANNLGVKGSAYALQSKGKHIILSTAEHPSVENSVAFLEKQGFTATRVPVDRQGRIDPAAIEAAITPETILIATHYANHDIGTIQPIELIGEIAERHK
;
A
#
# COMPACT_ATOMS: atom_id res chain seq x y z
N MET A 1 15.25 36.04 0.29
CA MET A 1 14.91 35.02 -0.73
C MET A 1 13.67 34.28 -0.26
N ASN A 2 12.58 34.33 -1.03
CA ASN A 2 11.43 33.47 -0.79
C ASN A 2 11.80 32.04 -1.21
N LYS A 3 11.71 31.09 -0.28
CA LYS A 3 11.88 29.67 -0.60
C LYS A 3 10.58 29.19 -1.26
N VAL A 4 10.70 28.59 -2.43
CA VAL A 4 9.58 27.93 -3.14
C VAL A 4 9.91 26.45 -3.20
N TYR A 5 9.02 25.60 -2.69
CA TYR A 5 9.18 24.14 -2.69
C TYR A 5 8.15 23.54 -3.64
N LEU A 6 8.61 22.88 -4.70
CA LEU A 6 7.78 22.33 -5.78
C LEU A 6 7.90 20.80 -5.86
N ASP A 7 8.11 20.15 -4.71
CA ASP A 7 8.42 18.71 -4.61
C ASP A 7 7.55 18.01 -3.53
N TYR A 8 6.28 18.42 -3.42
CA TYR A 8 5.31 17.81 -2.48
C TYR A 8 5.05 16.34 -2.73
N GLN A 9 5.45 15.84 -3.89
CA GLN A 9 5.36 14.43 -4.20
C GLN A 9 6.39 13.59 -3.43
N SER A 10 7.55 14.17 -3.12
CA SER A 10 8.58 13.50 -2.32
C SER A 10 8.28 13.59 -0.81
N SER A 11 7.83 14.75 -0.34
CA SER A 11 7.41 14.95 1.06
C SER A 11 6.61 16.25 1.23
N THR A 12 5.77 16.30 2.25
CA THR A 12 4.95 17.48 2.58
C THR A 12 5.28 18.01 3.98
N PRO A 13 5.16 19.33 4.22
CA PRO A 13 5.22 19.86 5.56
C PRO A 13 4.03 19.32 6.38
N VAL A 14 4.31 18.90 7.62
CA VAL A 14 3.26 18.48 8.55
C VAL A 14 2.35 19.68 8.84
N LEU A 15 1.03 19.46 8.72
CA LEU A 15 0.04 20.47 9.06
C LEU A 15 0.13 20.85 10.55
N PRO A 16 -0.01 22.13 10.93
CA PRO A 16 0.07 22.55 12.33
C PRO A 16 -0.85 21.76 13.27
N GLU A 17 -2.09 21.51 12.86
CA GLU A 17 -3.08 20.75 13.62
C GLU A 17 -2.68 19.28 13.82
N VAL A 18 -1.94 18.69 12.86
CA VAL A 18 -1.41 17.33 12.99
C VAL A 18 -0.27 17.32 14.01
N LEU A 19 0.63 18.31 13.96
CA LEU A 19 1.69 18.45 14.94
C LEU A 19 1.14 18.65 16.35
N GLU A 20 0.15 19.53 16.51
CA GLU A 20 -0.53 19.77 17.79
C GLU A 20 -1.20 18.51 18.34
N ALA A 21 -1.84 17.70 17.49
CA ALA A 21 -2.41 16.42 17.89
C ALA A 21 -1.36 15.37 18.31
N MET A 22 -0.15 15.43 17.74
CA MET A 22 0.96 14.52 18.04
C MET A 22 1.68 14.86 19.35
N LEU A 23 1.91 16.15 19.64
CA LEU A 23 2.76 16.60 20.75
C LEU A 23 2.41 16.02 22.14
N PRO A 24 1.13 15.84 22.53
CA PRO A 24 0.79 15.22 23.81
C PRO A 24 1.30 13.77 23.95
N TRP A 25 1.41 13.01 22.86
CA TRP A 25 1.91 11.63 22.88
C TRP A 25 3.41 11.52 23.10
N PHE A 26 4.15 12.61 22.86
CA PHE A 26 5.57 12.71 23.17
C PHE A 26 5.87 13.22 24.58
N ARG A 27 4.89 13.82 25.27
CA ARG A 27 5.09 14.51 26.56
C ARG A 27 4.29 13.90 27.71
N ASP A 28 2.98 13.76 27.52
CA ASP A 28 2.02 13.47 28.59
C ASP A 28 1.44 12.05 28.50
N TYR A 29 1.27 11.53 27.28
CA TYR A 29 0.60 10.25 27.01
C TYR A 29 1.52 9.19 26.38
N TYR A 30 2.78 9.17 26.76
CA TYR A 30 3.84 8.30 26.21
C TYR A 30 3.75 6.81 26.61
N GLY A 31 2.61 6.37 27.15
CA GLY A 31 2.43 5.00 27.63
C GLY A 31 2.54 3.97 26.51
N ASN A 32 3.15 2.83 26.80
CA ASN A 32 3.16 1.68 25.90
C ASN A 32 1.72 1.14 25.72
N ALA A 33 1.21 1.14 24.49
CA ALA A 33 -0.16 0.70 24.17
C ALA A 33 -0.44 -0.79 24.46
N SER A 34 0.58 -1.59 24.75
CA SER A 34 0.43 -2.99 25.20
C SER A 34 0.34 -3.12 26.72
N ALA A 35 0.54 -2.05 27.48
CA ALA A 35 0.50 -2.08 28.94
C ALA A 35 -0.93 -1.93 29.48
N LEU A 36 -1.20 -2.59 30.62
CA LEU A 36 -2.52 -2.60 31.26
C LEU A 36 -2.75 -1.45 32.25
N HIS A 37 -1.73 -0.63 32.53
CA HIS A 37 -1.89 0.55 33.37
C HIS A 37 -2.58 1.70 32.61
N GLU A 38 -3.02 2.72 33.35
CA GLU A 38 -3.82 3.84 32.81
C GLU A 38 -3.23 4.46 31.53
N LEU A 39 -1.95 4.82 31.55
CA LEU A 39 -1.28 5.39 30.36
C LEU A 39 -1.27 4.45 29.16
N GLY A 40 -1.12 3.13 29.36
CA GLY A 40 -1.12 2.15 28.28
C GLY A 40 -2.51 1.97 27.68
N ILE A 41 -3.53 1.88 28.53
CA ILE A 41 -4.94 1.86 28.12
C ILE A 41 -5.29 3.11 27.32
N ARG A 42 -4.83 4.29 27.75
CA ARG A 42 -5.03 5.57 27.04
C ARG A 42 -4.41 5.55 25.64
N SER A 43 -3.16 5.11 25.51
CA SER A 43 -2.48 4.97 24.21
C SER A 43 -3.18 3.95 23.32
N LYS A 44 -3.62 2.81 23.86
CA LYS A 44 -4.38 1.80 23.10
C LYS A 44 -5.67 2.38 22.54
N LYS A 45 -6.44 3.12 23.34
CA LYS A 45 -7.68 3.78 22.90
C LYS A 45 -7.43 4.77 21.75
N ALA A 46 -6.33 5.53 21.79
CA ALA A 46 -6.00 6.44 20.71
C ALA A 46 -5.61 5.72 19.41
N LEU A 47 -4.85 4.63 19.49
CA LEU A 47 -4.55 3.80 18.32
C LEU A 47 -5.82 3.16 17.74
N THR A 48 -6.73 2.68 18.58
CA THR A 48 -8.03 2.15 18.13
C THR A 48 -8.85 3.22 17.42
N ARG A 49 -8.98 4.41 18.02
CA ARG A 49 -9.69 5.53 17.39
C ARG A 49 -9.06 5.92 16.04
N ALA A 50 -7.73 6.01 15.97
CA ALA A 50 -7.05 6.30 14.72
C ALA A 50 -7.38 5.24 13.66
N ARG A 51 -7.36 3.96 14.06
CA ARG A 51 -7.70 2.83 13.17
C ARG A 51 -9.12 2.95 12.60
N GLU A 52 -10.10 3.24 13.45
CA GLU A 52 -11.50 3.46 13.04
C GLU A 52 -11.62 4.64 12.06
N GLN A 53 -10.90 5.73 12.30
CA GLN A 53 -10.90 6.90 11.41
C GLN A 53 -10.31 6.56 10.03
N PHE A 54 -9.21 5.81 9.97
CA PHE A 54 -8.63 5.35 8.71
C PHE A 54 -9.56 4.39 7.97
N ALA A 55 -10.15 3.42 8.67
CA ALA A 55 -11.10 2.47 8.10
C ALA A 55 -12.29 3.18 7.45
N ALA A 56 -12.88 4.16 8.17
CA ALA A 56 -13.98 4.97 7.64
C ALA A 56 -13.56 5.79 6.41
N ALA A 57 -12.35 6.36 6.40
CA ALA A 57 -11.86 7.20 5.31
C ALA A 57 -11.64 6.43 4.00
N ILE A 58 -11.32 5.13 4.06
CA ILE A 58 -11.09 4.29 2.88
C ILE A 58 -12.21 3.27 2.64
N HIS A 59 -13.29 3.35 3.41
CA HIS A 59 -14.42 2.41 3.36
C HIS A 59 -14.02 0.94 3.57
N ALA A 60 -13.08 0.67 4.48
CA ALA A 60 -12.80 -0.69 4.92
C ALA A 60 -14.04 -1.29 5.62
N ALA A 61 -14.22 -2.61 5.51
CA ALA A 61 -15.38 -3.29 6.10
C ALA A 61 -15.25 -3.31 7.63
N GLU A 62 -14.04 -3.58 8.13
CA GLU A 62 -13.77 -3.64 9.57
C GLU A 62 -12.49 -2.85 9.91
N PRO A 63 -12.42 -2.16 11.07
CA PRO A 63 -11.21 -1.45 11.50
C PRO A 63 -9.97 -2.35 11.57
N GLU A 64 -10.14 -3.63 11.93
CA GLU A 64 -9.09 -4.63 12.05
C GLU A 64 -8.36 -4.92 10.72
N GLU A 65 -8.94 -4.55 9.57
CA GLU A 65 -8.30 -4.67 8.26
C GLU A 65 -7.18 -3.63 8.05
N ILE A 66 -7.18 -2.54 8.83
CA ILE A 66 -6.13 -1.54 8.80
C ILE A 66 -4.92 -2.08 9.55
N ILE A 67 -3.75 -2.08 8.92
CA ILE A 67 -2.46 -2.39 9.56
C ILE A 67 -1.58 -1.14 9.47
N PHE A 68 -1.05 -0.68 10.60
CA PHE A 68 -0.09 0.44 10.63
C PHE A 68 1.32 -0.08 10.39
N THR A 69 1.99 0.47 9.40
CA THR A 69 3.42 0.25 9.10
C THR A 69 4.20 1.55 9.28
N SER A 70 5.53 1.50 9.21
CA SER A 70 6.38 2.70 9.32
C SER A 70 6.32 3.61 8.09
N CYS A 71 6.03 3.07 6.90
CA CYS A 71 6.02 3.81 5.64
C CYS A 71 5.36 3.00 4.50
N GLY A 72 5.15 3.67 3.35
CA GLY A 72 4.63 3.04 2.14
C GLY A 72 5.52 1.91 1.59
N THR A 73 6.84 2.01 1.72
CA THR A 73 7.76 0.93 1.29
C THR A 73 7.55 -0.35 2.10
N GLU A 74 7.38 -0.24 3.42
CA GLU A 74 7.07 -1.39 4.27
C GLU A 74 5.70 -1.96 3.94
N ALA A 75 4.68 -1.11 3.76
CA ALA A 75 3.34 -1.54 3.38
C ALA A 75 3.34 -2.31 2.05
N ASN A 76 4.05 -1.80 1.03
CA ASN A 76 4.21 -2.47 -0.25
C ASN A 76 4.93 -3.81 -0.13
N ASN A 77 5.98 -3.90 0.69
CA ASN A 77 6.67 -5.18 0.95
C ASN A 77 5.74 -6.18 1.65
N LEU A 78 4.99 -5.74 2.66
CA LEU A 78 4.01 -6.56 3.35
C LEU A 78 2.92 -7.07 2.40
N GLY A 79 2.34 -6.18 1.59
CA GLY A 79 1.28 -6.52 0.64
C GLY A 79 1.75 -7.44 -0.48
N VAL A 80 2.95 -7.22 -1.04
CA VAL A 80 3.47 -8.06 -2.15
C VAL A 80 4.03 -9.38 -1.63
N LYS A 81 5.01 -9.33 -0.71
CA LYS A 81 5.69 -10.55 -0.23
C LYS A 81 4.77 -11.36 0.68
N GLY A 82 4.00 -10.70 1.54
CA GLY A 82 3.04 -11.37 2.43
C GLY A 82 1.99 -12.14 1.64
N SER A 83 1.35 -11.51 0.66
CA SER A 83 0.38 -12.18 -0.22
C SER A 83 1.03 -13.31 -1.02
N ALA A 84 2.19 -13.08 -1.61
CA ALA A 84 2.90 -14.09 -2.39
C ALA A 84 3.23 -15.34 -1.57
N TYR A 85 3.73 -15.17 -0.33
CA TYR A 85 4.02 -16.29 0.55
C TYR A 85 2.77 -17.00 1.07
N ALA A 86 1.72 -16.24 1.42
CA ALA A 86 0.47 -16.80 1.88
C ALA A 86 -0.24 -17.65 0.81
N LEU A 87 -0.11 -17.27 -0.46
CA LEU A 87 -0.77 -17.91 -1.60
C LEU A 87 0.13 -18.87 -2.38
N GLN A 88 1.38 -19.08 -1.95
CA GLN A 88 2.38 -19.85 -2.70
C GLN A 88 1.94 -21.29 -3.03
N SER A 89 1.07 -21.88 -2.21
CA SER A 89 0.52 -23.23 -2.46
C SER A 89 -0.50 -23.27 -3.59
N LYS A 90 -1.07 -22.13 -3.98
CA LYS A 90 -2.05 -22.01 -5.08
C LYS A 90 -1.40 -21.67 -6.42
N GLY A 91 -0.23 -21.05 -6.37
CA GLY A 91 0.52 -20.69 -7.57
C GLY A 91 1.70 -19.79 -7.22
N LYS A 92 2.46 -19.39 -8.24
CA LYS A 92 3.67 -18.58 -8.08
C LYS A 92 3.82 -17.44 -9.10
N HIS A 93 2.77 -17.12 -9.85
CA HIS A 93 2.80 -16.07 -10.86
C HIS A 93 2.22 -14.75 -10.32
N ILE A 94 2.92 -13.65 -10.58
CA ILE A 94 2.55 -12.29 -10.17
C ILE A 94 2.44 -11.40 -11.41
N ILE A 95 1.43 -10.55 -11.48
CA ILE A 95 1.30 -9.53 -12.54
C ILE A 95 1.58 -8.16 -11.93
N LEU A 96 2.38 -7.34 -12.60
CA LEU A 96 2.62 -5.94 -12.23
C LEU A 96 2.76 -5.06 -13.46
N SER A 97 2.64 -3.74 -13.31
CA SER A 97 2.94 -2.81 -14.40
C SER A 97 4.44 -2.53 -14.52
N THR A 98 4.89 -2.04 -15.67
CA THR A 98 6.28 -1.56 -15.84
C THR A 98 6.55 -0.20 -15.19
N ALA A 99 5.54 0.43 -14.56
CA ALA A 99 5.61 1.79 -14.03
C ALA A 99 5.47 1.85 -12.50
N GLU A 100 5.62 0.71 -11.82
CA GLU A 100 5.47 0.62 -10.37
C GLU A 100 6.59 1.33 -9.61
N HIS A 101 6.28 1.77 -8.39
CA HIS A 101 7.30 2.31 -7.47
C HIS A 101 8.38 1.24 -7.19
N PRO A 102 9.66 1.62 -7.02
CA PRO A 102 10.74 0.66 -6.78
C PRO A 102 10.51 -0.31 -5.62
N SER A 103 9.71 0.05 -4.61
CA SER A 103 9.37 -0.87 -3.52
C SER A 103 8.56 -2.10 -3.96
N VAL A 104 7.72 -1.97 -5.00
CA VAL A 104 6.92 -3.06 -5.56
C VAL A 104 7.80 -3.88 -6.52
N GLU A 105 8.45 -3.22 -7.48
CA GLU A 105 9.33 -3.88 -8.46
C GLU A 105 10.44 -4.68 -7.76
N ASN A 106 11.14 -4.10 -6.77
CA ASN A 106 12.18 -4.81 -6.04
C ASN A 106 11.64 -5.93 -5.14
N SER A 107 10.39 -5.82 -4.68
CA SER A 107 9.75 -6.91 -3.94
C SER A 107 9.47 -8.11 -4.85
N VAL A 108 8.98 -7.87 -6.07
CA VAL A 108 8.75 -8.90 -7.08
C VAL A 108 10.09 -9.49 -7.57
N ALA A 109 11.08 -8.66 -7.89
CA ALA A 109 12.41 -9.12 -8.29
C ALA A 109 13.10 -9.97 -7.22
N PHE A 110 12.85 -9.69 -5.93
CA PHE A 110 13.29 -10.56 -4.84
C PHE A 110 12.54 -11.91 -4.85
N LEU A 111 11.23 -11.92 -5.05
CA LEU A 111 10.43 -13.14 -5.13
C LEU A 111 10.80 -14.00 -6.35
N GLU A 112 11.16 -13.40 -7.48
CA GLU A 112 11.65 -14.12 -8.66
C GLU A 112 12.90 -14.96 -8.32
N LYS A 113 13.81 -14.43 -7.49
CA LYS A 113 14.97 -15.20 -6.97
C LYS A 113 14.57 -16.35 -6.04
N GLN A 114 13.36 -16.33 -5.51
CA GLN A 114 12.78 -17.38 -4.65
C GLN A 114 11.88 -18.34 -5.44
N GLY A 115 11.90 -18.28 -6.78
CA GLY A 115 11.17 -19.19 -7.65
C GLY A 115 9.73 -18.79 -7.94
N PHE A 116 9.36 -17.53 -7.71
CA PHE A 116 8.15 -16.94 -8.29
C PHE A 116 8.42 -16.50 -9.74
N THR A 117 7.37 -16.32 -10.53
CA THR A 117 7.45 -15.73 -11.87
C THR A 117 6.63 -14.46 -11.92
N ALA A 118 6.97 -13.54 -12.82
CA ALA A 118 6.22 -12.30 -12.97
C ALA A 118 6.02 -11.88 -14.43
N THR A 119 4.82 -11.37 -14.72
CA THR A 119 4.51 -10.69 -15.98
C THR A 119 4.43 -9.19 -15.73
N ARG A 120 5.29 -8.43 -16.42
CA ARG A 120 5.32 -6.96 -16.39
C ARG A 120 4.53 -6.41 -17.57
N VAL A 121 3.35 -5.88 -17.31
CA VAL A 121 2.46 -5.31 -18.33
C VAL A 121 2.89 -3.88 -18.66
N PRO A 122 3.15 -3.56 -19.94
CA PRO A 122 3.56 -2.22 -20.33
C PRO A 122 2.42 -1.21 -20.16
N VAL A 123 2.80 0.06 -19.99
CA VAL A 123 1.87 1.19 -20.00
C VAL A 123 1.89 1.91 -21.35
N ASP A 124 0.83 2.65 -21.65
CA ASP A 124 0.77 3.50 -22.85
C ASP A 124 1.65 4.76 -22.73
N ARG A 125 1.58 5.64 -23.73
CA ARG A 125 2.38 6.89 -23.77
C ARG A 125 1.99 7.90 -22.70
N GLN A 126 0.83 7.72 -22.06
CA GLN A 126 0.33 8.51 -20.94
C GLN A 126 0.60 7.80 -19.60
N GLY A 127 1.26 6.65 -19.61
CA GLY A 127 1.54 5.85 -18.42
C GLY A 127 0.32 5.13 -17.87
N ARG A 128 -0.73 4.94 -18.66
CA ARG A 128 -1.93 4.20 -18.27
C ARG A 128 -1.81 2.72 -18.64
N ILE A 129 -2.23 1.86 -17.73
CA ILE A 129 -2.29 0.41 -17.93
C ILE A 129 -3.57 0.07 -18.70
N ASP A 130 -3.45 -0.82 -19.68
CA ASP A 130 -4.60 -1.43 -20.36
C ASP A 130 -5.13 -2.61 -19.53
N PRO A 131 -6.37 -2.54 -18.98
CA PRO A 131 -6.97 -3.66 -18.25
C PRO A 131 -7.04 -4.95 -19.07
N ALA A 132 -7.22 -4.88 -20.39
CA ALA A 132 -7.27 -6.07 -21.23
C ALA A 132 -5.90 -6.79 -21.28
N ALA A 133 -4.80 -6.03 -21.21
CA ALA A 133 -3.46 -6.59 -21.13
C ALA A 133 -3.19 -7.26 -19.77
N ILE A 134 -3.78 -6.75 -18.69
CA ILE A 134 -3.77 -7.41 -17.38
C ILE A 134 -4.54 -8.74 -17.45
N GLU A 135 -5.76 -8.73 -17.99
CA GLU A 135 -6.61 -9.93 -18.12
C GLU A 135 -5.93 -11.01 -18.98
N ALA A 136 -5.32 -10.61 -20.09
CA ALA A 136 -4.57 -11.52 -20.97
C ALA A 136 -3.31 -12.12 -20.32
N ALA A 137 -2.74 -11.47 -19.31
CA ALA A 137 -1.58 -11.97 -18.57
C ALA A 137 -1.96 -12.99 -17.47
N ILE A 138 -3.25 -13.15 -17.15
CA ILE A 138 -3.71 -14.08 -16.13
C ILE A 138 -3.50 -15.53 -16.59
N THR A 139 -2.91 -16.32 -15.70
CA THR A 139 -2.70 -17.77 -15.82
C THR A 139 -3.28 -18.49 -14.60
N PRO A 140 -3.50 -19.83 -14.66
CA PRO A 140 -3.93 -20.60 -13.48
C PRO A 140 -2.99 -20.51 -12.27
N GLU A 141 -1.73 -20.11 -12.47
CA GLU A 141 -0.73 -19.94 -11.41
C GLU A 141 -0.73 -18.53 -10.79
N THR A 142 -1.60 -17.63 -11.27
CA THR A 142 -1.61 -16.21 -10.88
C THR A 142 -2.20 -16.04 -9.49
N ILE A 143 -1.41 -15.45 -8.59
CA ILE A 143 -1.81 -15.27 -7.19
C ILE A 143 -1.94 -13.81 -6.78
N LEU A 144 -1.38 -12.88 -7.57
CA LEU A 144 -1.36 -11.47 -7.23
C LEU A 144 -1.29 -10.60 -8.49
N ILE A 145 -2.12 -9.56 -8.52
CA ILE A 145 -1.98 -8.42 -9.42
C ILE A 145 -1.58 -7.23 -8.55
N ALA A 146 -0.35 -6.72 -8.73
CA ALA A 146 0.19 -5.60 -7.96
C ALA A 146 0.28 -4.37 -8.86
N THR A 147 -0.55 -3.35 -8.58
CA THR A 147 -0.45 -2.08 -9.31
C THR A 147 -0.78 -0.86 -8.45
N HIS A 148 -0.16 0.26 -8.78
CA HIS A 148 -0.36 1.55 -8.12
C HIS A 148 -1.70 2.19 -8.53
N TYR A 149 -2.32 2.96 -7.62
CA TYR A 149 -3.53 3.74 -7.92
C TYR A 149 -3.25 4.91 -8.88
N ALA A 150 -2.23 5.71 -8.55
CA ALA A 150 -1.78 6.85 -9.35
C ALA A 150 -0.26 6.83 -9.42
N ASN A 151 0.30 7.19 -10.57
CA ASN A 151 1.75 7.09 -10.78
C ASN A 151 2.45 8.19 -9.99
N HIS A 152 3.51 7.82 -9.28
CA HIS A 152 4.21 8.74 -8.39
C HIS A 152 5.07 9.78 -9.13
N ASP A 153 5.46 9.53 -10.38
CA ASP A 153 6.31 10.45 -11.16
C ASP A 153 5.48 11.36 -12.06
N ILE A 154 4.47 10.81 -12.74
CA ILE A 154 3.70 11.51 -13.78
C ILE A 154 2.24 11.78 -13.41
N GLY A 155 1.76 11.28 -12.26
CA GLY A 155 0.41 11.54 -11.75
C GLY A 155 -0.74 10.79 -12.44
N THR A 156 -0.45 9.93 -13.42
CA THR A 156 -1.49 9.17 -14.16
C THR A 156 -2.28 8.25 -13.24
N ILE A 157 -3.61 8.38 -13.24
CA ILE A 157 -4.53 7.54 -12.47
C ILE A 157 -4.87 6.28 -13.26
N GLN A 158 -4.64 5.12 -12.65
CA GLN A 158 -4.87 3.80 -13.23
C GLN A 158 -6.36 3.39 -13.11
N PRO A 159 -6.87 2.57 -14.06
CA PRO A 159 -8.23 2.05 -14.03
C PRO A 159 -8.40 0.91 -13.01
N ILE A 160 -8.13 1.17 -11.72
CA ILE A 160 -8.07 0.13 -10.68
C ILE A 160 -9.41 -0.58 -10.41
N GLU A 161 -10.55 0.07 -10.65
CA GLU A 161 -11.87 -0.54 -10.51
C GLU A 161 -12.06 -1.70 -11.50
N LEU A 162 -11.76 -1.45 -12.78
CA LEU A 162 -11.81 -2.47 -13.83
C LEU A 162 -10.79 -3.59 -13.57
N ILE A 163 -9.59 -3.26 -13.08
CA ILE A 163 -8.58 -4.27 -12.72
C ILE A 163 -9.07 -5.12 -11.54
N GLY A 164 -9.74 -4.52 -10.56
CA GLY A 164 -10.36 -5.23 -9.44
C GLY A 164 -11.47 -6.18 -9.89
N GLU A 165 -12.34 -5.74 -10.80
CA GLU A 165 -13.37 -6.59 -11.40
C GLU A 165 -12.78 -7.78 -12.17
N ILE A 166 -11.70 -7.56 -12.94
CA ILE A 166 -10.96 -8.64 -13.61
C ILE A 166 -10.41 -9.63 -12.57
N ALA A 167 -9.75 -9.14 -11.52
CA ALA A 167 -9.20 -9.99 -10.47
C ALA A 167 -10.29 -10.84 -9.80
N GLU A 168 -11.48 -10.28 -9.58
CA GLU A 168 -12.60 -10.99 -8.98
C GLU A 168 -13.16 -12.11 -9.87
N ARG A 169 -13.23 -11.90 -11.19
CA ARG A 169 -13.70 -12.93 -12.14
C ARG A 169 -12.76 -14.15 -12.23
N HIS A 170 -11.50 -13.99 -11.84
CA HIS A 170 -10.43 -14.99 -11.99
C HIS A 170 -9.89 -15.54 -10.65
N LYS A 171 -10.68 -15.48 -9.57
CA LYS A 171 -10.33 -15.99 -8.22
C LYS A 171 -10.07 -17.51 -8.17
#